data_AF-A0A2A6CW68-F1
#
_entry.id   AF-A0A2A6CW68-F1
#
_cell.length_a   1.000
_cell.length_b   1.000
_cell.length_c   1.000
_cell.angle_alpha   90.00
_cell.angle_beta   90.00
_cell.angle_gamma   90.00
#
_symmetry.space_group_name_H-M   'P 1'
#
loop_
_entity.id
_entity.type
_entity.pdbx_description
1 polymer ?
#
loop_
_entity_poly.entity_id
_entity_poly.type
_entity_poly.pdbx_seq_one_letter_code
_entity_poly.pdbx_strand_id
1 'polypeptide(L)'
;MRWVTFCRLFFVSESALAALINLFVLVSVWRRRIDVNASTYRIGITVMSLSAIFQALLQCFTITIHQIHDNVYTLVQLGPTGWMSEGAREVCTVLTQTCIFLMWEWIPASCILQYLALCRPRYSNSKRLFIAYAYCLVCICVCFPFSVTFVNEKAWDRYVQDAVRMVQGIEANEQVFGYGATTNVVAENNNRTIWPFVFVASASYVWSYGAFVVTTVLIYRALRTDGVKLTKKTLAMQRRFWKMLVLQGFVPLLVCGFPVTLFIGNIIAGTSMDRSTIIMTCGIFAAPNVQGLVSLSFVRRIKKKEEPSESNSDSKNRRASSSRTATRPVESGL
;
A
#
# COMPACT_ATOMS: atom_id res chain seq x y z
N MET A 1 -5.41 -20.94 -25.41
CA MET A 1 -6.09 -20.74 -24.11
C MET A 1 -7.12 -19.64 -24.27
N ARG A 2 -8.37 -19.83 -23.82
CA ARG A 2 -9.40 -18.78 -23.90
C ARG A 2 -8.98 -17.59 -23.03
N TRP A 3 -9.20 -16.37 -23.50
CA TRP A 3 -8.76 -15.12 -22.87
C TRP A 3 -9.23 -14.99 -21.40
N VAL A 4 -10.48 -15.32 -21.12
CA VAL A 4 -11.05 -15.30 -19.76
C VAL A 4 -10.34 -16.29 -18.83
N THR A 5 -10.06 -17.51 -19.32
CA THR A 5 -9.30 -18.52 -18.56
C THR A 5 -7.90 -18.02 -18.21
N PHE A 6 -7.23 -17.36 -19.16
CA PHE A 6 -5.95 -16.71 -18.90
C PHE A 6 -6.06 -15.67 -17.78
N CYS A 7 -7.00 -14.73 -17.88
CA CYS A 7 -7.18 -13.68 -16.88
C CYS A 7 -7.45 -14.28 -15.49
N ARG A 8 -8.33 -15.28 -15.39
CA ARG A 8 -8.62 -15.97 -14.13
C ARG A 8 -7.37 -16.58 -13.50
N LEU A 9 -6.63 -17.38 -14.26
CA LEU A 9 -5.42 -18.04 -13.76
C LEU A 9 -4.35 -17.03 -13.35
N PHE A 10 -4.14 -16.00 -14.18
CA PHE A 10 -3.14 -14.98 -13.94
C PHE A 10 -3.45 -14.17 -12.66
N PHE A 11 -4.63 -13.59 -12.57
CA PHE A 11 -4.98 -12.72 -11.44
C PHE A 11 -5.20 -13.46 -10.13
N VAL A 12 -5.69 -14.72 -10.16
CA VAL A 12 -5.73 -15.57 -8.96
C VAL A 12 -4.31 -15.87 -8.48
N SER A 13 -3.39 -16.21 -9.39
CA SER A 13 -2.00 -16.50 -9.03
C SER A 13 -1.29 -15.28 -8.46
N GLU A 14 -1.46 -14.11 -9.09
CA GLU A 14 -0.90 -12.84 -8.61
C GLU A 14 -1.45 -12.43 -7.24
N SER A 15 -2.75 -12.60 -7.03
CA SER A 15 -3.42 -12.28 -5.76
C SER A 15 -3.04 -13.26 -4.65
N ALA A 16 -2.97 -14.56 -4.94
CA ALA A 16 -2.50 -15.56 -4.00
C ALA A 16 -1.05 -15.28 -3.56
N LEU A 17 -0.18 -14.91 -4.51
CA LEU A 17 1.19 -14.51 -4.21
C LEU A 17 1.24 -13.27 -3.30
N ALA A 18 0.41 -12.26 -3.58
CA ALA A 18 0.32 -11.06 -2.75
C ALA A 18 -0.09 -11.40 -1.31
N ALA A 19 -1.12 -12.24 -1.14
CA ALA A 19 -1.58 -12.68 0.16
C ALA A 19 -0.48 -13.44 0.93
N LEU A 20 0.23 -14.36 0.26
CA LEU A 20 1.31 -15.14 0.86
C LEU A 20 2.51 -14.28 1.27
N ILE A 21 2.95 -13.35 0.41
CA ILE A 21 4.06 -12.44 0.73
C ILE A 21 3.71 -11.58 1.94
N ASN A 22 2.52 -10.98 1.95
CA ASN A 22 2.11 -10.09 3.05
C ASN A 22 1.84 -10.87 4.35
N LEU A 23 1.33 -12.10 4.28
CA LEU A 23 1.24 -12.99 5.44
C LEU A 23 2.62 -13.33 5.98
N PHE A 24 3.59 -13.63 5.11
CA PHE A 24 4.96 -13.89 5.52
C PHE A 24 5.64 -12.68 6.17
N VAL A 25 5.37 -11.47 5.65
CA VAL A 25 5.79 -10.20 6.27
C VAL A 25 5.19 -10.07 7.66
N LEU A 26 3.88 -10.27 7.79
CA LEU A 26 3.16 -10.15 9.06
C LEU A 26 3.74 -11.13 10.11
N VAL A 27 3.85 -12.42 9.76
CA VAL A 27 4.46 -13.42 10.64
C VAL A 27 5.90 -13.05 11.00
N SER A 28 6.69 -12.60 10.03
CA SER A 28 8.08 -12.18 10.26
C SER A 28 8.20 -10.98 11.18
N VAL A 29 7.29 -10.00 11.07
CA VAL A 29 7.24 -8.81 11.93
C VAL A 29 6.86 -9.20 13.36
N TRP A 30 5.88 -10.10 13.54
CA TRP A 30 5.36 -10.44 14.85
C TRP A 30 6.18 -11.50 15.60
N ARG A 31 6.86 -12.41 14.90
CA ARG A 31 7.78 -13.38 15.53
C ARG A 31 9.08 -12.76 16.00
N ARG A 32 9.45 -11.57 15.50
CA ARG A 32 10.71 -10.92 15.87
C ARG A 32 10.52 -10.04 17.10
N ARG A 33 11.50 -10.09 18.02
CA ARG A 33 11.65 -9.11 19.09
C ARG A 33 12.14 -7.79 18.49
N ILE A 34 11.20 -7.00 17.98
CA ILE A 34 11.46 -5.64 17.52
C ILE A 34 11.52 -4.74 18.75
N ASP A 35 12.56 -3.91 18.86
CA ASP A 35 12.70 -2.91 19.92
C ASP A 35 11.42 -2.09 20.12
N VAL A 36 11.12 -1.74 21.38
CA VAL A 36 9.95 -0.89 21.72
C VAL A 36 9.97 0.43 20.95
N ASN A 37 11.17 0.96 20.69
CA ASN A 37 11.39 2.17 19.89
C ASN A 37 11.00 2.03 18.41
N ALA A 38 10.81 0.81 17.92
CA ALA A 38 10.34 0.48 16.57
C ALA A 38 8.90 -0.09 16.56
N SER A 39 8.17 0.00 17.69
CA SER A 39 6.74 -0.37 17.78
C SER A 39 5.88 0.35 16.75
N THR A 40 6.13 1.63 16.54
CA THR A 40 5.49 2.47 15.53
C THR A 40 5.59 1.89 14.12
N TYR A 41 6.77 1.39 13.76
CA TYR A 41 7.02 0.74 12.48
C TYR A 41 6.28 -0.59 12.36
N ARG A 42 6.28 -1.38 13.44
CA ARG A 42 5.56 -2.65 13.52
C ARG A 42 4.08 -2.47 13.19
N ILE A 43 3.47 -1.41 13.73
CA ILE A 43 2.06 -1.08 13.49
C ILE A 43 1.83 -0.70 12.03
N GLY A 44 2.65 0.21 11.47
CA GLY A 44 2.55 0.61 10.06
C GLY A 44 2.58 -0.57 9.10
N ILE A 45 3.56 -1.47 9.24
CA ILE A 45 3.62 -2.67 8.39
C ILE A 45 2.48 -3.63 8.66
N THR A 46 2.05 -3.77 9.91
CA THR A 46 0.91 -4.65 10.23
C THR A 46 -0.35 -4.20 9.51
N VAL A 47 -0.68 -2.90 9.57
CA VAL A 47 -1.87 -2.36 8.90
C VAL A 47 -1.77 -2.51 7.39
N MET A 48 -0.63 -2.14 6.80
CA MET A 48 -0.41 -2.31 5.35
C MET A 48 -0.52 -3.76 4.90
N SER A 49 0.10 -4.69 5.64
CA SER A 49 0.08 -6.12 5.29
C SER A 49 -1.32 -6.70 5.41
N LEU A 50 -2.08 -6.34 6.46
CA LEU A 50 -3.46 -6.77 6.63
C LEU A 50 -4.37 -6.24 5.52
N SER A 51 -4.24 -4.94 5.19
CA SER A 51 -4.98 -4.34 4.08
C SER A 51 -4.67 -5.04 2.75
N ALA A 52 -3.39 -5.32 2.47
CA ALA A 52 -2.96 -6.03 1.27
C ALA A 52 -3.45 -7.47 1.21
N ILE A 53 -3.44 -8.21 2.34
CA ILE A 53 -4.01 -9.56 2.42
C ILE A 53 -5.51 -9.52 2.14
N PHE A 54 -6.24 -8.61 2.77
CA PHE A 54 -7.68 -8.48 2.56
C PHE A 54 -8.02 -8.18 1.10
N GLN A 55 -7.33 -7.20 0.51
CA GLN A 55 -7.48 -6.87 -0.91
C GLN A 55 -7.17 -8.06 -1.82
N ALA A 56 -6.07 -8.77 -1.57
CA ALA A 56 -5.66 -9.92 -2.37
C ALA A 56 -6.67 -11.07 -2.28
N LEU A 57 -7.18 -11.38 -1.09
CA LEU A 57 -8.21 -12.41 -0.92
C LEU A 57 -9.52 -12.02 -1.61
N LEU A 58 -9.92 -10.76 -1.49
CA LEU A 58 -11.10 -10.24 -2.19
C LEU A 58 -10.89 -10.35 -3.71
N GLN A 59 -9.71 -10.03 -4.22
CA GLN A 59 -9.40 -10.13 -5.65
C GLN A 59 -9.32 -11.57 -6.17
N CYS A 60 -8.85 -12.53 -5.38
CA CYS A 60 -8.97 -13.96 -5.71
C CYS A 60 -10.44 -14.37 -5.91
N PHE A 61 -11.34 -13.73 -5.18
CA PHE A 61 -12.76 -14.05 -5.18
C PHE A 61 -13.56 -13.28 -6.24
N THR A 62 -13.27 -12.00 -6.46
CA THR A 62 -13.99 -11.19 -7.47
C THR A 62 -13.38 -11.32 -8.86
N ILE A 63 -12.06 -11.50 -8.96
CA ILE A 63 -11.27 -11.41 -10.20
C ILE A 63 -11.77 -10.25 -11.07
N THR A 64 -11.64 -9.04 -10.54
CA THR A 64 -12.07 -7.82 -11.23
C THR A 64 -11.03 -7.44 -12.27
N ILE A 65 -11.42 -7.30 -13.53
CA ILE A 65 -10.59 -6.68 -14.57
C ILE A 65 -11.25 -5.38 -15.04
N HIS A 66 -10.43 -4.48 -15.57
CA HIS A 66 -10.88 -3.19 -16.08
C HIS A 66 -11.05 -3.25 -17.60
N GLN A 67 -12.00 -2.51 -18.16
CA GLN A 67 -12.21 -2.40 -19.61
C GLN A 67 -12.76 -1.01 -19.94
N ILE A 68 -12.30 -0.40 -21.05
CA ILE A 68 -12.91 0.79 -21.64
C ILE A 68 -13.32 0.42 -23.06
N HIS A 69 -14.61 0.53 -23.34
CA HIS A 69 -15.18 0.31 -24.65
C HIS A 69 -16.26 1.36 -24.92
N ASP A 70 -16.13 2.11 -26.01
CA ASP A 70 -17.10 3.09 -26.48
C ASP A 70 -17.58 4.04 -25.38
N ASN A 71 -16.64 4.71 -24.71
CA ASN A 71 -16.92 5.66 -23.62
C ASN A 71 -17.50 5.04 -22.33
N VAL A 72 -17.49 3.71 -22.22
CA VAL A 72 -17.99 2.98 -21.05
C VAL A 72 -16.81 2.33 -20.36
N TYR A 73 -16.56 2.76 -19.13
CA TYR A 73 -15.60 2.10 -18.26
C TYR A 73 -16.30 1.01 -17.47
N THR A 74 -15.86 -0.24 -17.64
CA THR A 74 -16.44 -1.40 -16.98
C THR A 74 -15.43 -2.10 -16.06
N LEU A 75 -15.93 -2.53 -14.91
CA LEU A 75 -15.34 -3.47 -13.97
C LEU A 75 -15.97 -4.83 -14.27
N VAL A 76 -15.19 -5.74 -14.84
CA VAL A 76 -15.64 -7.07 -15.22
C VAL A 76 -15.23 -8.06 -14.14
N GLN A 77 -16.20 -8.68 -13.48
CA GLN A 77 -15.96 -9.72 -12.49
C GLN A 77 -15.94 -11.09 -13.16
N LEU A 78 -14.77 -11.74 -13.12
CA LEU A 78 -14.56 -13.07 -13.68
C LEU A 78 -14.55 -14.17 -12.62
N GLY A 79 -14.60 -13.81 -11.34
CA GLY A 79 -14.43 -14.73 -10.22
C GLY A 79 -15.71 -15.44 -9.79
N PRO A 80 -15.62 -16.20 -8.68
CA PRO A 80 -16.76 -16.85 -8.03
C PRO A 80 -17.96 -15.95 -7.67
N THR A 81 -17.82 -14.63 -7.71
CA THR A 81 -18.94 -13.70 -7.45
C THR A 81 -20.13 -13.95 -8.37
N GLY A 82 -19.93 -14.53 -9.55
CA GLY A 82 -21.02 -14.86 -10.47
C GLY A 82 -22.13 -15.75 -9.87
N TRP A 83 -21.80 -16.58 -8.88
CA TRP A 83 -22.75 -17.47 -8.19
C TRP A 83 -23.49 -16.82 -7.02
N MET A 84 -23.18 -15.57 -6.68
CA MET A 84 -23.79 -14.87 -5.56
C MET A 84 -25.07 -14.14 -5.95
N SER A 85 -25.86 -13.73 -4.96
CA SER A 85 -26.96 -12.78 -5.18
C SER A 85 -26.45 -11.42 -5.65
N GLU A 86 -27.30 -10.68 -6.37
CA GLU A 86 -26.99 -9.35 -6.93
C GLU A 86 -26.40 -8.39 -5.88
N GLY A 87 -27.09 -8.22 -4.75
CA GLY A 87 -26.62 -7.32 -3.69
C GLY A 87 -25.27 -7.74 -3.09
N ALA A 88 -24.97 -9.05 -3.02
CA ALA A 88 -23.67 -9.51 -2.53
C ALA A 88 -22.54 -9.21 -3.54
N ARG A 89 -22.81 -9.32 -4.85
CA ARG A 89 -21.86 -8.94 -5.90
C ARG A 89 -21.56 -7.45 -5.88
N GLU A 90 -22.59 -6.61 -5.72
CA GLU A 90 -22.44 -5.15 -5.60
C GLU A 90 -21.59 -4.77 -4.39
N VAL A 91 -21.83 -5.38 -3.23
CA VAL A 91 -20.99 -5.19 -2.04
C VAL A 91 -19.54 -5.59 -2.33
N CYS A 92 -19.30 -6.71 -2.99
CA CYS A 92 -17.95 -7.10 -3.42
C CYS A 92 -17.31 -6.08 -4.37
N THR A 93 -18.06 -5.50 -5.31
CA THR A 93 -17.58 -4.43 -6.21
C THR A 93 -17.17 -3.20 -5.41
N VAL A 94 -18.05 -2.72 -4.52
CA VAL A 94 -17.80 -1.52 -3.69
C VAL A 94 -16.61 -1.74 -2.76
N LEU A 95 -16.50 -2.91 -2.14
CA LEU A 95 -15.34 -3.27 -1.30
C LEU A 95 -14.06 -3.35 -2.11
N THR A 96 -14.10 -3.90 -3.33
CA THR A 96 -12.92 -3.98 -4.21
C THR A 96 -12.43 -2.59 -4.58
N GLN A 97 -13.33 -1.69 -5.01
CA GLN A 97 -12.99 -0.30 -5.33
C GLN A 97 -12.48 0.46 -4.10
N THR A 98 -13.09 0.24 -2.93
CA THR A 98 -12.63 0.83 -1.68
C THR A 98 -11.22 0.36 -1.33
N CYS A 99 -10.91 -0.93 -1.51
CA CYS A 99 -9.56 -1.46 -1.28
C CYS A 99 -8.53 -0.84 -2.24
N ILE A 100 -8.91 -0.53 -3.48
CA ILE A 100 -8.03 0.18 -4.42
C ILE A 100 -7.69 1.57 -3.88
N PHE A 101 -8.65 2.34 -3.36
CA PHE A 101 -8.36 3.61 -2.68
C PHE A 101 -7.41 3.44 -1.50
N LEU A 102 -7.64 2.42 -0.66
CA LEU A 102 -6.79 2.13 0.51
C LEU A 102 -5.32 1.97 0.14
N MET A 103 -4.99 1.47 -1.06
CA MET A 103 -3.61 1.23 -1.48
C MET A 103 -2.72 2.46 -1.40
N TRP A 104 -3.23 3.64 -1.79
CA TRP A 104 -2.48 4.90 -1.71
C TRP A 104 -2.85 5.73 -0.49
N GLU A 105 -4.06 5.59 0.05
CA GLU A 105 -4.47 6.35 1.23
C GLU A 105 -3.73 5.96 2.51
N TRP A 106 -3.17 4.74 2.60
CA TRP A 106 -2.37 4.36 3.76
C TRP A 106 -0.90 4.82 3.71
N ILE A 107 -0.39 5.23 2.54
CA ILE A 107 1.00 5.65 2.36
C ILE A 107 1.41 6.78 3.34
N PRO A 108 0.59 7.84 3.51
CA PRO A 108 0.94 8.96 4.39
C PRO A 108 0.98 8.57 5.86
N ALA A 109 0.19 7.59 6.31
CA ALA A 109 0.10 7.20 7.72
C ALA A 109 1.48 6.90 8.31
N SER A 110 2.27 6.07 7.63
CA SER A 110 3.60 5.66 8.11
C SER A 110 4.58 6.85 8.19
N CYS A 111 4.47 7.80 7.26
CA CYS A 111 5.33 8.99 7.19
C CYS A 111 4.93 10.04 8.23
N ILE A 112 3.63 10.33 8.37
CA ILE A 112 3.11 11.22 9.42
C ILE A 112 3.53 10.66 10.79
N LEU A 113 3.37 9.36 10.98
CA LEU A 113 3.71 8.69 12.22
C LEU A 113 5.21 8.78 12.54
N GLN A 114 6.09 8.60 11.54
CA GLN A 114 7.54 8.82 11.70
C GLN A 114 7.86 10.28 12.04
N TYR A 115 7.24 11.21 11.32
CA TYR A 115 7.42 12.64 11.55
C TYR A 115 7.05 13.02 12.98
N LEU A 116 5.89 12.56 13.47
CA LEU A 116 5.44 12.81 14.84
C LEU A 116 6.37 12.17 15.87
N ALA A 117 6.89 10.97 15.61
CA ALA A 117 7.86 10.33 16.51
C ALA A 117 9.18 11.11 16.61
N LEU A 118 9.64 11.71 15.51
CA LEU A 118 10.86 12.50 15.45
C LEU A 118 10.69 13.92 16.01
N CYS A 119 9.63 14.62 15.58
CA CYS A 119 9.47 16.06 15.81
C CYS A 119 8.54 16.39 16.98
N ARG A 120 7.76 15.42 17.47
CA ARG A 120 6.81 15.59 18.57
C ARG A 120 6.97 14.47 19.62
N PRO A 121 8.16 14.32 20.24
CA PRO A 121 8.44 13.24 21.18
C PRO A 121 7.57 13.29 22.45
N ARG A 122 6.98 14.44 22.79
CA ARG A 122 6.07 14.60 23.93
C ARG A 122 4.68 13.97 23.71
N TYR A 123 4.30 13.69 22.46
CA TYR A 123 3.00 13.06 22.20
C TYR A 123 3.05 11.58 22.60
N SER A 124 1.99 11.08 23.22
CA SER A 124 1.81 9.66 23.50
C SER A 124 1.69 8.86 22.20
N ASN A 125 2.04 7.57 22.23
CA ASN A 125 1.96 6.70 21.05
C ASN A 125 0.54 6.64 20.47
N SER A 126 -0.49 6.54 21.31
CA SER A 126 -1.90 6.53 20.88
C SER A 126 -2.28 7.81 20.15
N LYS A 127 -1.84 8.98 20.65
CA LYS A 127 -2.09 10.26 19.99
C LYS A 127 -1.42 10.35 18.62
N ARG A 128 -0.18 9.85 18.50
CA ARG A 128 0.53 9.85 17.21
C ARG A 128 -0.15 8.92 16.20
N LEU A 129 -0.56 7.72 16.63
CA LEU A 129 -1.31 6.77 15.81
C LEU A 129 -2.64 7.37 15.35
N PHE A 130 -3.40 7.96 16.28
CA PHE A 130 -4.66 8.61 15.96
C PHE A 130 -4.48 9.68 14.89
N ILE A 131 -3.53 10.62 15.04
CA ILE A 131 -3.30 11.68 14.05
C ILE A 131 -2.92 11.10 12.68
N ALA A 132 -2.03 10.10 12.64
CA ALA A 132 -1.55 9.52 11.39
C ALA A 132 -2.65 8.77 10.63
N TYR A 133 -3.47 7.97 11.32
CA TYR A 133 -4.52 7.17 10.70
C TYR A 133 -5.83 7.95 10.50
N ALA A 134 -6.16 8.92 11.35
CA ALA A 134 -7.35 9.76 11.19
C ALA A 134 -7.30 10.53 9.87
N TYR A 135 -6.13 11.04 9.47
CA TYR A 135 -5.95 11.68 8.17
C TYR A 135 -6.36 10.75 7.02
N CYS A 136 -5.89 9.50 7.03
CA CYS A 136 -6.16 8.53 5.98
C CYS A 136 -7.64 8.12 5.99
N LEU A 137 -8.21 7.89 7.18
CA LEU A 137 -9.64 7.56 7.35
C LEU A 137 -10.56 8.67 6.82
N VAL A 138 -10.24 9.94 7.04
CA VAL A 138 -11.01 11.06 6.48
C VAL A 138 -10.99 11.01 4.95
N CYS A 139 -9.81 10.81 4.34
CA CYS A 139 -9.70 10.70 2.87
C CYS A 139 -10.52 9.52 2.34
N ILE A 140 -10.48 8.37 3.02
CA ILE A 140 -11.27 7.18 2.67
C ILE A 140 -12.77 7.46 2.79
N CYS A 141 -13.22 8.10 3.88
CA CYS A 141 -14.63 8.45 4.07
C CYS A 141 -15.14 9.40 2.98
N VAL A 142 -14.29 10.31 2.50
CA VAL A 142 -14.60 11.20 1.38
C VAL A 142 -14.67 10.43 0.05
N CYS A 143 -13.79 9.45 -0.17
CA CYS A 143 -13.77 8.67 -1.42
C CYS A 143 -14.84 7.57 -1.48
N PHE A 144 -15.23 6.99 -0.34
CA PHE A 144 -16.10 5.82 -0.26
C PHE A 144 -17.43 5.94 -1.04
N PRO A 145 -18.17 7.07 -0.97
CA PRO A 145 -19.41 7.21 -1.73
C PRO A 145 -19.21 7.04 -3.25
N PHE A 146 -18.03 7.40 -3.76
CA PHE A 146 -17.73 7.30 -5.19
C PHE A 146 -17.44 5.87 -5.64
N SER A 147 -17.15 4.94 -4.73
CA SER A 147 -17.06 3.49 -5.04
C SER A 147 -18.38 2.92 -5.56
N VAL A 148 -19.52 3.53 -5.22
CA VAL A 148 -20.86 3.12 -5.67
C VAL A 148 -21.17 3.55 -7.11
N THR A 149 -20.35 4.44 -7.70
CA THR A 149 -20.53 4.94 -9.09
C THR A 149 -20.65 3.81 -10.12
N PHE A 150 -20.06 2.64 -9.84
CA PHE A 150 -20.06 1.48 -10.72
C PHE A 150 -21.27 0.55 -10.56
N VAL A 151 -22.11 0.73 -9.54
CA VAL A 151 -23.31 -0.08 -9.38
C VAL A 151 -24.31 0.33 -10.47
N ASN A 152 -24.64 -0.58 -11.38
CA ASN A 152 -25.48 -0.31 -12.54
C ASN A 152 -26.92 0.01 -12.12
N GLU A 153 -27.58 0.89 -12.87
CA GLU A 153 -29.04 0.92 -12.86
C GLU A 153 -29.58 -0.31 -13.61
N LYS A 154 -30.73 -0.85 -13.19
CA LYS A 154 -31.32 -2.04 -13.81
C LYS A 154 -31.59 -1.88 -15.31
N ALA A 155 -31.97 -0.68 -15.74
CA ALA A 155 -32.20 -0.38 -17.15
C ALA A 155 -30.90 -0.36 -17.99
N TRP A 156 -29.76 -0.12 -17.34
CA TRP A 156 -28.44 -0.03 -17.97
C TRP A 156 -27.68 -1.35 -18.00
N ASP A 157 -28.00 -2.29 -17.09
CA ASP A 157 -27.24 -3.51 -16.88
C ASP A 157 -27.04 -4.33 -18.17
N ARG A 158 -28.11 -4.51 -18.96
CA ARG A 158 -28.03 -5.27 -20.22
C ARG A 158 -26.97 -4.72 -21.18
N TYR A 159 -26.92 -3.40 -21.35
CA TYR A 159 -25.94 -2.76 -22.22
C TYR A 159 -24.51 -3.01 -21.74
N VAL A 160 -24.28 -2.91 -20.42
CA VAL A 160 -22.97 -3.20 -19.81
C VAL A 160 -22.58 -4.66 -20.01
N GLN A 161 -23.51 -5.60 -19.79
CA GLN A 161 -23.25 -7.03 -19.99
C GLN A 161 -22.93 -7.36 -21.45
N ASP A 162 -23.66 -6.77 -22.41
CA ASP A 162 -23.44 -6.99 -23.84
C ASP A 162 -22.05 -6.48 -24.27
N ALA A 163 -21.65 -5.28 -23.82
CA ALA A 163 -20.31 -4.72 -24.08
C ALA A 163 -19.19 -5.59 -23.49
N VAL A 164 -19.38 -6.09 -22.26
CA VAL A 164 -18.43 -7.00 -21.61
C VAL A 164 -18.31 -8.31 -22.39
N ARG A 165 -19.44 -8.93 -22.75
CA ARG A 165 -19.44 -10.20 -23.49
C ARG A 165 -18.80 -10.06 -24.86
N MET A 166 -19.09 -8.98 -25.57
CA MET A 166 -18.51 -8.67 -26.88
C MET A 166 -16.99 -8.56 -26.80
N VAL A 167 -16.48 -7.67 -25.93
CA VAL A 167 -15.03 -7.40 -25.84
C VAL A 167 -14.26 -8.61 -25.32
N GLN A 168 -14.79 -9.32 -24.33
CA GLN A 168 -14.13 -10.46 -23.71
C GLN A 168 -14.31 -11.77 -24.51
N GLY A 169 -15.24 -11.82 -25.47
CA GLY A 169 -15.56 -13.02 -26.24
C GLY A 169 -16.17 -14.13 -25.38
N ILE A 170 -17.11 -13.75 -24.50
CA ILE A 170 -17.73 -14.66 -23.52
C ILE A 170 -18.99 -15.31 -24.10
N GLU A 171 -19.11 -16.63 -23.95
CA GLU A 171 -20.31 -17.39 -24.35
C GLU A 171 -21.52 -17.05 -23.47
N ALA A 172 -22.73 -17.07 -24.04
CA ALA A 172 -23.97 -16.65 -23.36
C ALA A 172 -24.26 -17.38 -22.03
N ASN A 173 -23.80 -18.62 -21.88
CA ASN A 173 -23.99 -19.45 -20.70
C ASN A 173 -22.97 -19.18 -19.58
N GLU A 174 -21.86 -18.49 -19.86
CA GLU A 174 -20.83 -18.22 -18.86
C GLU A 174 -21.27 -17.08 -17.93
N GLN A 175 -21.15 -17.30 -16.61
CA GLN A 175 -21.52 -16.33 -15.59
C GLN A 175 -20.40 -15.29 -15.41
N VAL A 176 -20.55 -14.16 -16.08
CA VAL A 176 -19.69 -12.98 -15.95
C VAL A 176 -20.60 -11.77 -15.75
N PHE A 177 -20.16 -10.85 -14.91
CA PHE A 177 -20.90 -9.64 -14.57
C PHE A 177 -20.02 -8.40 -14.79
N GLY A 178 -20.52 -7.46 -15.57
CA GLY A 178 -19.96 -6.13 -15.73
C GLY A 178 -20.65 -5.08 -14.86
N TYR A 179 -19.87 -4.19 -14.27
CA TYR A 179 -20.32 -2.99 -13.55
C TYR A 179 -19.72 -1.79 -14.25
N GLY A 180 -20.49 -0.76 -14.59
CA GLY A 180 -20.05 0.24 -15.55
C GLY A 180 -20.41 1.68 -15.20
N ALA A 181 -19.57 2.60 -15.64
CA ALA A 181 -19.85 4.03 -15.65
C ALA A 181 -19.47 4.63 -17.01
N THR A 182 -20.26 5.58 -17.48
CA THR A 182 -20.09 6.22 -18.79
C THR A 182 -19.32 7.53 -18.65
N THR A 183 -18.53 7.91 -19.66
CA THR A 183 -17.94 9.26 -19.71
C THR A 183 -18.98 10.31 -20.11
N ASN A 184 -20.00 9.91 -20.86
CA ASN A 184 -21.11 10.75 -21.31
C ASN A 184 -22.33 10.61 -20.40
N VAL A 185 -23.17 11.65 -20.38
CA VAL A 185 -24.45 11.62 -19.68
C VAL A 185 -25.42 10.75 -20.47
N VAL A 186 -25.95 9.70 -19.85
CA VAL A 186 -26.88 8.75 -20.46
C VAL A 186 -28.11 8.60 -19.57
N ALA A 187 -29.31 8.75 -20.13
CA ALA A 187 -30.57 8.77 -19.38
C ALA A 187 -30.87 7.41 -18.74
N GLU A 188 -30.55 6.32 -19.43
CA GLU A 188 -30.70 4.93 -18.99
C GLU A 188 -29.84 4.60 -17.77
N ASN A 189 -28.74 5.33 -17.58
CA ASN A 189 -27.88 5.25 -16.40
C ASN A 189 -28.17 6.36 -15.37
N ASN A 190 -29.39 6.91 -15.39
CA ASN A 190 -29.83 7.98 -14.48
C ASN A 190 -28.91 9.22 -14.54
N ASN A 191 -28.42 9.56 -15.74
CA ASN A 191 -27.50 10.67 -16.00
C ASN A 191 -26.19 10.63 -15.19
N ARG A 192 -25.83 9.47 -14.63
CA ARG A 192 -24.58 9.28 -13.89
C ARG A 192 -23.41 9.16 -14.86
N THR A 193 -22.26 9.69 -14.46
CA THR A 193 -21.01 9.63 -15.24
C THR A 193 -19.85 9.17 -14.35
N ILE A 194 -18.74 8.76 -14.97
CA ILE A 194 -17.51 8.37 -14.29
C ILE A 194 -16.73 9.58 -13.73
N TRP A 195 -16.99 10.79 -14.20
CA TRP A 195 -16.17 11.97 -13.89
C TRP A 195 -16.04 12.27 -12.39
N PRO A 196 -17.10 12.21 -11.56
CA PRO A 196 -16.98 12.40 -10.13
C PRO A 196 -15.99 11.41 -9.49
N PHE A 197 -16.02 10.13 -9.90
CA PHE A 197 -15.05 9.13 -9.45
C PHE A 197 -13.63 9.48 -9.91
N VAL A 198 -13.44 9.83 -11.19
CA VAL A 198 -12.11 10.18 -11.73
C VAL A 198 -11.52 11.40 -11.00
N PHE A 199 -12.32 12.45 -10.77
CA PHE A 199 -11.86 13.65 -10.07
C PHE A 199 -11.52 13.36 -8.62
N VAL A 200 -12.37 12.63 -7.90
CA VAL A 200 -12.13 12.31 -6.49
C VAL A 200 -10.95 11.37 -6.34
N ALA A 201 -10.84 10.34 -7.18
CA ALA A 201 -9.70 9.42 -7.15
C ALA A 201 -8.38 10.12 -7.48
N SER A 202 -8.38 11.01 -8.48
CA SER A 202 -7.20 11.80 -8.83
C SER A 202 -6.83 12.77 -7.71
N ALA A 203 -7.82 13.48 -7.15
CA ALA A 203 -7.60 14.42 -6.06
C ALA A 203 -7.09 13.71 -4.81
N SER A 204 -7.68 12.56 -4.45
CA SER A 204 -7.29 11.77 -3.30
C SER A 204 -5.87 11.25 -3.45
N TYR A 205 -5.53 10.71 -4.62
CA TYR A 205 -4.17 10.31 -4.97
C TYR A 205 -3.17 11.46 -4.83
N VAL A 206 -3.44 12.62 -5.42
CA VAL A 206 -2.59 13.81 -5.30
C VAL A 206 -2.45 14.24 -3.84
N TRP A 207 -3.52 14.19 -3.06
CA TRP A 207 -3.53 14.58 -1.66
C TRP A 207 -2.70 13.62 -0.79
N SER A 208 -2.87 12.30 -0.94
CA SER A 208 -2.07 11.30 -0.21
C SER A 208 -0.59 11.47 -0.57
N TYR A 209 -0.23 11.54 -1.85
CA TYR A 209 1.16 11.70 -2.25
C TYR A 209 1.75 13.07 -1.89
N GLY A 210 0.95 14.13 -1.89
CA GLY A 210 1.33 15.44 -1.39
C GLY A 210 1.71 15.39 0.09
N ALA A 211 0.86 14.79 0.94
CA ALA A 211 1.16 14.60 2.36
C ALA A 211 2.40 13.72 2.58
N PHE A 212 2.56 12.67 1.79
CA PHE A 212 3.76 11.82 1.80
C PHE A 212 5.03 12.61 1.48
N VAL A 213 5.05 13.43 0.41
CA VAL A 213 6.21 14.24 0.01
C VAL A 213 6.52 15.28 1.09
N VAL A 214 5.51 16.03 1.56
CA VAL A 214 5.69 17.05 2.59
C VAL A 214 6.28 16.44 3.87
N THR A 215 5.69 15.35 4.38
CA THR A 215 6.20 14.69 5.59
C THR A 215 7.59 14.11 5.40
N THR A 216 7.89 13.53 4.24
CA THR A 216 9.23 13.03 3.89
C THR A 216 10.28 14.14 3.90
N VAL A 217 9.96 15.32 3.37
CA VAL A 217 10.84 16.50 3.38
C VAL A 217 11.05 17.01 4.81
N LEU A 218 10.00 17.06 5.63
CA LEU A 218 10.09 17.48 7.03
C LEU A 218 10.96 16.52 7.85
N ILE A 219 10.80 15.21 7.65
CA ILE A 219 11.66 14.18 8.27
C ILE A 219 13.11 14.37 7.84
N TYR A 220 13.35 14.56 6.54
CA TYR A 220 14.71 14.77 6.03
C TYR A 220 15.37 16.00 6.65
N ARG A 221 14.65 17.12 6.74
CA ARG A 221 15.14 18.35 7.40
C ARG A 221 15.45 18.08 8.87
N ALA A 222 14.54 17.44 9.61
CA ALA A 222 14.75 17.10 11.01
C ALA A 222 15.95 16.16 11.24
N LEU A 223 16.26 15.27 10.30
CA LEU A 223 17.42 14.37 10.38
C LEU A 223 18.75 15.05 9.99
N ARG A 224 18.71 16.26 9.43
CA ARG A 224 19.88 17.06 9.04
C ARG A 224 20.23 18.16 10.03
N THR A 225 19.26 18.74 10.74
CA THR A 225 19.53 19.76 11.74
C THR A 225 20.22 19.14 12.97
N ASP A 226 21.41 19.63 13.30
CA ASP A 226 22.26 19.16 14.41
C ASP A 226 21.62 19.33 15.81
N GLY A 227 20.44 19.97 15.89
CA GLY A 227 19.69 20.17 17.13
C GLY A 227 18.99 18.92 17.66
N VAL A 228 18.87 17.83 16.90
CA VAL A 228 18.24 16.61 17.40
C VAL A 228 19.27 15.78 18.18
N LYS A 229 19.19 15.83 19.52
CA LYS A 229 20.01 15.05 20.46
C LYS A 229 19.70 13.53 20.40
N LEU A 230 19.79 12.91 19.22
CA LEU A 230 19.67 11.47 19.05
C LEU A 230 21.04 10.82 19.09
N THR A 231 21.09 9.60 19.61
CA THR A 231 22.30 8.79 19.53
C THR A 231 22.64 8.48 18.06
N LYS A 232 23.93 8.28 17.74
CA LYS A 232 24.38 7.85 16.40
C LYS A 232 23.64 6.59 15.92
N LYS A 233 23.33 5.66 16.84
CA LYS A 233 22.54 4.44 16.56
C LYS A 233 21.12 4.78 16.12
N THR A 234 20.41 5.61 16.89
CA THR A 234 19.01 5.98 16.58
C THR A 234 18.93 6.77 15.28
N LEU A 235 19.86 7.68 15.04
CA LEU A 235 19.88 8.48 13.81
C LEU A 235 20.17 7.61 12.57
N ALA A 236 21.07 6.63 12.66
CA ALA A 236 21.30 5.66 11.59
C ALA A 236 20.04 4.81 11.31
N MET A 237 19.33 4.40 12.36
CA MET A 237 18.05 3.68 12.22
C MET A 237 16.98 4.53 11.54
N GLN A 238 16.83 5.80 11.95
CA GLN A 238 15.85 6.72 11.37
C GLN A 238 16.11 7.01 9.89
N ARG A 239 17.38 7.18 9.49
CA ARG A 239 17.76 7.33 8.06
C ARG A 239 17.42 6.09 7.24
N ARG A 240 17.62 4.89 7.79
CA ARG A 240 17.25 3.63 7.11
C ARG A 240 15.73 3.51 6.96
N PHE A 241 14.99 3.88 8.01
CA PHE A 241 13.53 3.86 7.97
C PHE A 241 12.97 4.88 6.97
N TRP A 242 13.52 6.09 6.93
CA TRP A 242 13.18 7.09 5.92
C TRP A 242 13.40 6.56 4.48
N LYS A 243 14.55 5.93 4.19
CA LYS A 243 14.79 5.29 2.88
C LYS A 243 13.74 4.23 2.55
N MET A 244 13.28 3.49 3.55
CA MET A 244 12.23 2.50 3.35
C MET A 244 10.90 3.15 3.04
N LEU A 245 10.50 4.21 3.76
CA LEU A 245 9.26 4.93 3.47
C LEU A 245 9.28 5.52 2.06
N VAL A 246 10.42 6.07 1.65
CA VAL A 246 10.64 6.52 0.27
C VAL A 246 10.40 5.37 -0.70
N LEU A 247 11.03 4.21 -0.50
CA LEU A 247 10.85 3.06 -1.39
C LEU A 247 9.40 2.53 -1.38
N GLN A 248 8.76 2.49 -0.22
CA GLN A 248 7.40 1.99 -0.06
C GLN A 248 6.35 2.93 -0.68
N GLY A 249 6.59 4.25 -0.67
CA GLY A 249 5.71 5.22 -1.34
C GLY A 249 5.98 5.31 -2.84
N PHE A 250 7.25 5.41 -3.26
CA PHE A 250 7.59 5.67 -4.67
C PHE A 250 7.51 4.44 -5.57
N VAL A 251 7.80 3.23 -5.10
CA VAL A 251 7.77 2.06 -6.00
C VAL A 251 6.34 1.75 -6.46
N PRO A 252 5.31 1.72 -5.59
CA PRO A 252 3.92 1.60 -6.04
C PRO A 252 3.49 2.74 -6.97
N LEU A 253 3.93 3.97 -6.70
CA LEU A 253 3.70 5.12 -7.58
C LEU A 253 4.23 4.85 -9.00
N LEU A 254 5.42 4.28 -9.14
CA LEU A 254 6.01 3.96 -10.45
C LEU A 254 5.27 2.81 -11.14
N VAL A 255 4.92 1.77 -10.39
CA VAL A 255 4.26 0.56 -10.92
C VAL A 255 2.82 0.87 -11.37
N CYS A 256 2.07 1.65 -10.60
CA CYS A 256 0.69 2.01 -10.93
C CYS A 256 0.59 3.30 -11.77
N GLY A 257 1.52 4.24 -11.62
CA GLY A 257 1.40 5.58 -12.18
C GLY A 257 1.36 5.60 -13.71
N PHE A 258 2.21 4.81 -14.37
CA PHE A 258 2.19 4.72 -15.83
C PHE A 258 0.89 4.10 -16.36
N PRO A 259 0.45 2.91 -15.90
CA PRO A 259 -0.82 2.34 -16.36
C PRO A 259 -2.03 3.22 -16.05
N VAL A 260 -2.09 3.86 -14.88
CA VAL A 260 -3.19 4.76 -14.50
C VAL A 260 -3.21 6.02 -15.37
N THR A 261 -2.04 6.59 -15.70
CA THR A 261 -1.94 7.78 -16.54
C THR A 261 -2.37 7.47 -17.97
N LEU A 262 -1.93 6.34 -18.54
CA LEU A 262 -2.40 5.88 -19.84
C LEU A 262 -3.92 5.72 -19.84
N PHE A 263 -4.46 5.11 -18.79
CA PHE A 263 -5.88 4.86 -18.67
C PHE A 263 -6.72 6.15 -18.56
N ILE A 264 -6.33 7.08 -17.69
CA ILE A 264 -6.97 8.40 -17.58
C ILE A 264 -6.89 9.15 -18.92
N GLY A 265 -5.75 9.08 -19.60
CA GLY A 265 -5.58 9.67 -20.93
C GLY A 265 -6.57 9.11 -21.95
N ASN A 266 -6.81 7.80 -21.96
CA ASN A 266 -7.80 7.17 -22.84
C ASN A 266 -9.25 7.55 -22.48
N ILE A 267 -9.57 7.68 -21.19
CA ILE A 267 -10.88 8.21 -20.75
C ILE A 267 -11.11 9.62 -21.29
N ILE A 268 -10.11 10.50 -21.16
CA ILE A 268 -10.20 11.89 -21.63
C ILE A 268 -10.29 11.94 -23.16
N ALA A 269 -9.53 11.09 -23.86
CA ALA A 269 -9.54 11.01 -25.31
C ALA A 269 -10.80 10.33 -25.88
N GLY A 270 -11.60 9.66 -25.03
CA GLY A 270 -12.75 8.86 -25.47
C GLY A 270 -12.35 7.63 -26.31
N THR A 271 -11.15 7.10 -26.11
CA THR A 271 -10.60 5.99 -26.90
C THR A 271 -10.84 4.64 -26.22
N SER A 272 -11.34 3.68 -27.00
CA SER A 272 -11.48 2.29 -26.56
C SER A 272 -10.12 1.65 -26.39
N MET A 273 -9.91 1.00 -25.23
CA MET A 273 -8.72 0.21 -24.94
C MET A 273 -9.02 -1.30 -24.99
N ASP A 274 -10.29 -1.68 -24.88
CA ASP A 274 -10.77 -3.07 -24.91
C ASP A 274 -9.95 -3.98 -24.00
N ARG A 275 -9.21 -4.96 -24.55
CA ARG A 275 -8.41 -5.92 -23.77
C ARG A 275 -7.08 -5.34 -23.28
N SER A 276 -6.61 -4.24 -23.87
CA SER A 276 -5.35 -3.58 -23.49
C SER A 276 -5.40 -2.92 -22.11
N THR A 277 -6.59 -2.68 -21.56
CA THR A 277 -6.80 -2.27 -20.15
C THR A 277 -6.30 -3.29 -19.13
N ILE A 278 -5.97 -4.51 -19.56
CA ILE A 278 -5.29 -5.49 -18.71
C ILE A 278 -3.99 -4.92 -18.12
N ILE A 279 -3.29 -4.03 -18.84
CA ILE A 279 -2.07 -3.37 -18.35
C ILE A 279 -2.36 -2.56 -17.07
N MET A 280 -3.49 -1.85 -17.03
CA MET A 280 -3.91 -1.14 -15.82
C MET A 280 -4.24 -2.12 -14.70
N THR A 281 -4.99 -3.17 -15.02
CA THR A 281 -5.39 -4.19 -14.05
C THR A 281 -4.17 -4.84 -13.40
N CYS A 282 -3.19 -5.26 -14.18
CA CYS A 282 -1.91 -5.77 -13.70
C CYS A 282 -1.17 -4.74 -12.85
N GLY A 283 -1.12 -3.48 -13.27
CA GLY A 283 -0.46 -2.41 -12.51
C GLY A 283 -1.07 -2.22 -11.11
N ILE A 284 -2.41 -2.23 -11.01
CA ILE A 284 -3.14 -2.08 -9.74
C ILE A 284 -2.91 -3.29 -8.84
N PHE A 285 -2.98 -4.52 -9.36
CA PHE A 285 -2.84 -5.73 -8.53
C PHE A 285 -1.41 -6.16 -8.25
N ALA A 286 -0.43 -5.66 -9.00
CA ALA A 286 0.98 -5.84 -8.68
C ALA A 286 1.40 -5.03 -7.44
N ALA A 287 0.70 -3.96 -7.09
CA ALA A 287 1.12 -3.08 -6.00
C ALA A 287 1.15 -3.76 -4.62
N PRO A 288 0.16 -4.56 -4.19
CA PRO A 288 0.26 -5.37 -2.97
C PRO A 288 1.48 -6.30 -2.93
N ASN A 289 1.87 -6.89 -4.07
CA ASN A 289 3.08 -7.70 -4.19
C ASN A 289 4.33 -6.86 -3.95
N VAL A 290 4.45 -5.74 -4.66
CA VAL A 290 5.56 -4.79 -4.58
C VAL A 290 5.72 -4.23 -3.17
N GLN A 291 4.62 -3.78 -2.56
CA GLN A 291 4.61 -3.27 -1.18
C GLN A 291 5.08 -4.35 -0.19
N GLY A 292 4.56 -5.58 -0.32
CA GLY A 292 4.97 -6.72 0.50
C GLY A 292 6.45 -7.06 0.37
N LEU A 293 7.00 -7.05 -0.85
CA LEU A 293 8.43 -7.29 -1.10
C LEU A 293 9.32 -6.20 -0.49
N VAL A 294 8.94 -4.92 -0.63
CA VAL A 294 9.64 -3.80 0.00
C VAL A 294 9.63 -3.95 1.52
N SER A 295 8.46 -4.19 2.12
CA SER A 295 8.33 -4.45 3.55
C SER A 295 9.19 -5.64 4.01
N LEU A 296 9.17 -6.75 3.26
CA LEU A 296 9.96 -7.93 3.59
C LEU A 296 11.46 -7.66 3.55
N SER A 297 11.93 -6.92 2.55
CA SER A 297 13.33 -6.56 2.40
C SER A 297 13.84 -5.79 3.63
N PHE A 298 13.00 -4.91 4.19
CA PHE A 298 13.33 -4.18 5.39
C PHE A 298 13.30 -5.06 6.62
N VAL A 299 12.24 -5.84 6.82
CA VAL A 299 12.13 -6.77 7.95
C VAL A 299 13.37 -7.66 8.01
N ARG A 300 13.81 -8.22 6.88
CA ARG A 300 15.04 -9.04 6.81
C ARG A 300 16.30 -8.27 7.22
N ARG A 301 16.44 -6.99 6.87
CA ARG A 301 17.61 -6.16 7.19
C ARG A 301 17.73 -5.78 8.68
N ILE A 302 16.63 -5.78 9.44
CA ILE A 302 16.68 -5.55 10.91
C ILE A 302 17.47 -6.65 11.62
N LYS A 303 17.54 -7.87 11.08
CA LYS A 303 18.10 -9.08 11.72
C LYS A 303 19.61 -9.03 12.01
N LYS A 304 20.39 -8.20 11.32
CA LYS A 304 21.82 -8.48 11.12
C LYS A 304 22.78 -7.81 12.12
N LYS A 305 22.36 -7.44 13.35
CA LYS A 305 23.24 -6.63 14.22
C LYS A 305 23.27 -6.93 15.72
N GLU A 306 22.99 -8.16 16.11
CA GLU A 306 23.24 -8.62 17.47
C GLU A 306 24.01 -9.93 17.43
N GLU A 307 25.31 -9.80 17.18
CA GLU A 307 26.31 -10.48 17.98
C GLU A 307 27.46 -9.47 18.03
N PRO A 308 27.69 -8.79 19.16
CA PRO A 308 29.00 -8.21 19.39
C PRO A 308 29.94 -9.41 19.32
N SER A 309 30.78 -9.48 18.30
CA SER A 309 31.86 -10.45 18.33
C SER A 309 32.67 -10.10 19.57
N GLU A 310 32.49 -10.88 20.63
CA GLU A 310 33.41 -10.99 21.75
C GLU A 310 34.73 -11.60 21.24
N SER A 311 35.32 -11.00 20.19
CA SER A 311 36.74 -11.07 19.95
C SER A 311 37.41 -9.97 20.77
N ASN A 312 37.07 -9.90 22.06
CA ASN A 312 37.89 -9.23 23.04
C ASN A 312 38.92 -10.27 23.54
N SER A 313 39.74 -10.72 22.59
CA SER A 313 40.96 -11.50 22.80
C SER A 313 42.08 -10.65 23.40
N ASP A 314 41.80 -9.43 23.85
CA ASP A 314 42.76 -8.51 24.45
C ASP A 314 42.99 -8.72 25.97
N SER A 315 42.31 -9.69 26.59
CA SER A 315 42.59 -10.04 27.99
C SER A 315 43.82 -10.95 28.18
N LYS A 316 44.47 -11.43 27.11
CA LYS A 316 45.64 -12.31 27.23
C LYS A 316 47.00 -11.60 27.33
N ASN A 317 47.08 -10.28 27.11
CA ASN A 317 48.37 -9.55 27.14
C ASN A 317 48.62 -8.64 28.36
N ARG A 318 47.77 -8.66 29.39
CA ARG A 318 48.00 -7.86 30.62
C ARG A 318 48.52 -8.61 31.84
N ARG A 319 48.90 -9.89 31.70
CA ARG A 319 49.47 -10.67 32.82
C ARG A 319 51.01 -10.67 32.91
N ALA A 320 51.70 -9.87 32.10
CA ALA A 320 53.16 -9.83 32.10
C ALA A 320 53.71 -8.41 31.92
N SER A 321 53.40 -7.47 32.82
CA SER A 321 54.25 -6.31 33.02
C SER A 321 53.86 -5.53 34.28
N SER A 322 54.83 -5.39 35.17
CA SER A 322 54.95 -4.34 36.18
C SER A 322 54.29 -4.58 37.55
N SER A 323 54.81 -5.59 38.24
CA SER A 323 55.26 -5.35 39.61
C SER A 323 56.37 -4.28 39.62
N ARG A 324 56.10 -3.09 40.16
CA ARG A 324 57.13 -2.24 40.76
C ARG A 324 56.49 -1.25 41.73
N THR A 325 56.37 -1.73 42.96
CA THR A 325 56.85 -1.08 44.18
C THR A 325 57.37 0.36 44.01
N ALA A 326 56.72 1.33 44.65
CA ALA A 326 57.37 2.45 45.32
C ALA A 326 56.36 3.21 46.21
N THR A 327 56.40 2.85 47.49
CA THR A 327 56.02 3.67 48.64
C THR A 327 56.60 5.08 48.56
N ARG A 328 55.85 6.10 49.03
CA ARG A 328 56.40 7.33 49.65
C ARG A 328 55.31 8.09 50.43
N PRO A 329 55.70 8.97 51.37
CA PRO A 329 55.24 8.90 52.75
C PRO A 329 54.28 10.03 53.13
N VAL A 330 53.71 9.85 54.31
CA VAL A 330 52.98 10.83 55.11
C VAL A 330 53.90 12.02 55.41
N GLU A 331 53.50 13.22 55.01
CA GLU A 331 53.97 14.47 55.62
C GLU A 331 52.82 15.10 56.40
N SER A 332 52.97 15.06 57.72
CA SER A 332 52.30 15.87 58.71
C SER A 332 52.90 17.27 58.73
N GLY A 333 52.07 18.31 58.68
CA GLY A 333 52.54 19.69 58.87
C GLY A 333 51.40 20.69 59.06
N LEU A 334 51.10 20.94 60.34
CA LEU A 334 50.42 22.09 60.98
C LEU A 334 48.93 22.34 60.68
#